data_AF-G5RPU2-F1
#
_entry.id   AF-G5RPU2-F1
#
_cell.length_a   1.000
_cell.length_b   1.000
_cell.length_c   1.000
_cell.angle_alpha   90.00
_cell.angle_beta   90.00
_cell.angle_gamma   90.00
#
_symmetry.space_group_name_H-M   'P 1'
#
loop_
_entity.id
_entity.type
_entity.pdbx_description
1 polymer ?
#
loop_
_entity_poly.entity_id
_entity_poly.type
_entity_poly.pdbx_seq_one_letter_code
_entity_poly.pdbx_strand_id
1 'polypeptide(L)'
;MTDKLTSLRQFTTVVADTGDIAAMKLYQPQDATTNPSLILNAAQIPEYRKLIDDAVAWAKQQSSNRAQQVVDATDKLAVNIGLEILKLVPGRISTEVDA
;
A
#
# COMPACT_ATOMS: atom_id res chain seq x y z
N MET A 1 23.01 24.00 -2.59
CA MET A 1 23.44 22.70 -3.15
C MET A 1 22.22 21.79 -3.10
N THR A 2 21.77 21.25 -4.23
CA THR A 2 20.63 20.32 -4.26
C THR A 2 21.09 18.94 -3.78
N ASP A 3 20.27 18.25 -2.98
CA ASP A 3 20.58 16.91 -2.51
C ASP A 3 20.53 15.89 -3.67
N LYS A 4 21.04 14.68 -3.43
CA LYS A 4 21.13 13.62 -4.45
C LYS A 4 19.75 13.19 -4.98
N LEU A 5 18.71 13.17 -4.16
CA LEU A 5 17.35 12.78 -4.58
C LEU A 5 16.75 13.85 -5.49
N THR A 6 16.90 15.13 -5.14
CA THR A 6 16.47 16.24 -6.01
C THR A 6 17.21 16.22 -7.35
N SER A 7 18.51 15.91 -7.36
CA SER A 7 19.27 15.76 -8.60
C SER A 7 18.80 14.56 -9.44
N LEU A 8 18.46 13.42 -8.82
CA LEU A 8 18.02 12.21 -9.51
C LEU A 8 16.70 12.42 -10.27
N ARG A 9 15.77 13.19 -9.71
CA ARG A 9 14.45 13.47 -10.32
C ARG A 9 14.53 14.14 -11.70
N GLN A 10 15.64 14.79 -12.03
CA GLN A 10 15.84 15.41 -13.34
C GLN A 10 16.08 14.38 -14.45
N PHE A 11 16.51 13.17 -14.11
CA PHE A 11 16.87 12.11 -15.05
C PHE A 11 15.96 10.88 -14.94
N THR A 12 15.31 10.70 -13.80
CA THR A 12 14.57 9.48 -13.50
C THR A 12 13.32 9.80 -12.68
N THR A 13 12.20 9.23 -13.08
CA THR A 13 10.97 9.24 -12.29
C THR A 13 11.18 8.41 -11.02
N VAL A 14 11.12 9.05 -9.86
CA VAL A 14 11.33 8.39 -8.57
C VAL A 14 10.04 7.69 -8.12
N VAL A 15 10.19 6.44 -7.71
CA VAL A 15 9.14 5.57 -7.17
C VAL A 15 9.53 5.17 -5.75
N ALA A 16 8.56 5.10 -4.83
CA ALA A 16 8.80 4.60 -3.48
C ALA A 16 8.37 3.13 -3.34
N ASP A 17 9.27 2.28 -2.83
CA ASP A 17 9.03 0.85 -2.65
C ASP A 17 8.70 0.52 -1.19
N THR A 18 7.46 0.85 -0.78
CA THR A 18 6.98 0.66 0.59
C THR A 18 5.46 0.78 0.69
N GLY A 19 4.87 0.08 1.66
CA GLY A 19 3.46 0.25 2.06
C GLY A 19 3.21 1.37 3.09
N ASP A 20 4.26 2.06 3.56
CA ASP A 20 4.17 3.11 4.57
C ASP A 20 3.87 4.50 3.95
N ILE A 21 2.70 5.05 4.28
CA ILE A 21 2.23 6.37 3.83
C ILE A 21 3.10 7.52 4.33
N ALA A 22 3.87 7.35 5.42
CA ALA A 22 4.79 8.38 5.91
C ALA A 22 5.90 8.66 4.89
N ALA A 23 6.40 7.63 4.22
CA ALA A 23 7.39 7.78 3.16
C ALA A 23 6.83 8.55 1.94
N MET A 24 5.56 8.35 1.60
CA MET A 24 4.89 9.08 0.51
C MET A 24 4.84 10.58 0.81
N LYS A 25 4.51 10.96 2.04
CA LYS A 25 4.49 12.37 2.48
C LYS A 25 5.87 13.00 2.50
N LEU A 26 6.88 12.26 2.99
CA LEU A 26 8.24 12.75 3.14
C LEU A 26 8.94 12.93 1.79
N TYR A 27 8.83 11.93 0.92
CA TYR A 27 9.60 11.88 -0.32
C TYR A 27 8.82 12.29 -1.55
N GLN A 28 7.49 12.40 -1.52
CA GLN A 28 6.67 12.84 -2.66
C GLN A 28 7.06 12.14 -3.98
N PRO A 29 7.04 10.80 -4.04
CA PRO A 29 7.37 10.06 -5.26
C PRO A 29 6.28 10.22 -6.33
N GLN A 30 6.60 9.88 -7.58
CA GLN A 30 5.61 9.87 -8.65
C GLN A 30 4.64 8.68 -8.50
N ASP A 31 5.19 7.49 -8.30
CA ASP A 31 4.47 6.23 -8.14
C ASP A 31 4.93 5.54 -6.84
N ALA A 32 4.23 4.47 -6.46
CA ALA A 32 4.61 3.59 -5.37
C ALA A 32 4.47 2.11 -5.75
N THR A 33 5.30 1.26 -5.14
CA THR A 33 5.25 -0.19 -5.31
C THR A 33 5.06 -0.88 -3.97
N THR A 34 4.19 -1.89 -3.96
CA THR A 34 4.05 -2.83 -2.85
C THR A 34 4.19 -4.26 -3.36
N ASN A 35 4.56 -5.17 -2.47
CA ASN A 35 4.64 -6.61 -2.67
C ASN A 35 4.11 -7.30 -1.40
N PRO A 36 3.92 -8.64 -1.37
CA PRO A 36 3.35 -9.32 -0.21
C PRO A 36 4.14 -9.08 1.08
N SER A 37 5.47 -8.99 1.01
CA SER A 37 6.32 -8.72 2.17
C SER A 37 6.12 -7.29 2.71
N LEU A 38 5.99 -6.30 1.83
CA LEU A 38 5.73 -4.91 2.21
C LEU A 38 4.33 -4.72 2.80
N ILE A 39 3.31 -5.44 2.29
CA ILE A 39 1.97 -5.44 2.87
C ILE A 39 2.00 -6.08 4.27
N LEU A 40 2.71 -7.20 4.44
CA LEU A 40 2.86 -7.84 5.75
C LEU A 40 3.48 -6.89 6.79
N ASN A 41 4.54 -6.17 6.39
CA ASN A 41 5.19 -5.17 7.25
C ASN A 41 4.26 -3.99 7.55
N ALA A 42 3.56 -3.46 6.53
CA ALA A 42 2.62 -2.36 6.69
C ALA A 42 1.43 -2.73 7.60
N ALA A 43 0.99 -3.99 7.59
CA ALA A 43 -0.06 -4.49 8.49
C ALA A 43 0.35 -4.47 9.98
N GLN A 44 1.64 -4.35 10.29
CA GLN A 44 2.13 -4.20 11.67
C GLN A 44 2.11 -2.74 12.15
N ILE A 45 1.87 -1.77 11.27
CA ILE A 45 1.81 -0.35 11.61
C ILE A 45 0.52 -0.09 12.41
N PRO A 46 0.59 0.42 13.66
CA PRO A 46 -0.60 0.60 14.51
C PRO A 46 -1.70 1.45 13.86
N GLU A 47 -1.31 2.49 13.11
CA GLU A 47 -2.21 3.38 12.39
C GLU A 47 -3.02 2.66 11.31
N TYR A 48 -2.52 1.54 10.79
CA TYR A 48 -3.15 0.76 9.73
C TYR A 48 -4.14 -0.26 10.27
N ARG A 49 -4.29 -0.38 11.60
CA ARG A 49 -5.23 -1.31 12.21
C ARG A 49 -6.65 -1.15 11.67
N LYS A 50 -7.07 0.08 11.42
CA LYS A 50 -8.39 0.39 10.83
C LYS A 50 -8.57 -0.23 9.45
N LEU A 51 -7.53 -0.23 8.62
CA LEU A 51 -7.57 -0.82 7.28
C LEU A 51 -7.77 -2.34 7.33
N ILE A 52 -7.21 -3.00 8.35
CA ILE A 52 -7.39 -4.43 8.61
C ILE A 52 -8.82 -4.71 9.09
N ASP A 53 -9.30 -3.91 10.06
CA ASP A 53 -10.66 -4.06 10.57
C ASP A 53 -11.70 -3.86 9.46
N ASP A 54 -11.50 -2.85 8.60
CA ASP A 54 -12.32 -2.60 7.42
C ASP A 54 -12.28 -3.75 6.42
N ALA A 55 -11.10 -4.32 6.16
CA ALA A 55 -10.94 -5.46 5.26
C ALA A 55 -11.66 -6.72 5.79
N VAL A 56 -11.53 -7.02 7.08
CA VAL A 56 -12.21 -8.13 7.73
C VAL A 56 -13.72 -7.92 7.78
N ALA A 57 -14.17 -6.70 8.08
CA ALA A 57 -15.59 -6.35 8.10
C ALA A 57 -16.21 -6.49 6.70
N TRP A 58 -15.51 -6.02 5.67
CA TRP A 58 -15.92 -6.16 4.28
C TRP A 58 -16.01 -7.65 3.88
N ALA A 59 -14.96 -8.43 4.11
CA ALA A 59 -14.93 -9.86 3.75
C ALA A 59 -16.08 -10.67 4.38
N LYS A 60 -16.43 -10.38 5.63
CA LYS A 60 -17.57 -11.02 6.32
C LYS A 60 -18.94 -10.69 5.69
N GLN A 61 -19.05 -9.60 4.95
CA GLN A 61 -20.27 -9.25 4.21
C GLN A 61 -20.36 -9.98 2.86
N GLN A 62 -19.24 -10.43 2.31
CA GLN A 62 -19.20 -11.07 1.00
C GLN A 62 -19.58 -12.55 1.03
N SER A 63 -19.29 -13.24 2.14
CA SER A 63 -19.44 -14.69 2.25
C SER A 63 -19.56 -15.13 3.71
N SER A 64 -20.22 -16.26 3.96
CA SER A 64 -20.18 -16.97 5.26
C SER A 64 -19.09 -18.05 5.34
N ASN A 65 -18.40 -18.32 4.22
CA ASN A 65 -17.32 -19.31 4.16
C ASN A 65 -16.02 -18.71 4.70
N ARG A 66 -15.48 -19.29 5.78
CA ARG A 66 -14.25 -18.80 6.43
C ARG A 66 -13.04 -18.78 5.47
N ALA A 67 -12.86 -19.80 4.64
CA ALA A 67 -11.73 -19.86 3.71
C ALA A 67 -11.81 -18.72 2.68
N GLN A 68 -13.01 -18.47 2.15
CA GLN A 68 -13.25 -17.34 1.24
C GLN A 68 -13.02 -16.00 1.95
N GLN A 69 -13.50 -15.84 3.19
CA GLN A 69 -13.30 -14.60 3.96
C GLN A 69 -11.83 -14.27 4.20
N VAL A 70 -10.96 -15.28 4.34
CA VAL A 70 -9.51 -15.03 4.49
C VAL A 70 -8.96 -14.44 3.20
N VAL A 71 -9.25 -15.04 2.05
CA VAL A 71 -8.83 -14.54 0.73
C VAL A 71 -9.38 -13.13 0.47
N ASP A 72 -10.69 -12.94 0.68
CA ASP A 72 -11.35 -11.65 0.50
C ASP A 72 -10.72 -10.57 1.39
N ALA A 73 -10.40 -10.89 2.65
CA ALA A 73 -9.81 -9.94 3.58
C ALA A 73 -8.34 -9.60 3.23
N THR A 74 -7.55 -10.58 2.79
CA THR A 74 -6.16 -10.34 2.38
C THR A 74 -6.09 -9.46 1.14
N ASP A 75 -6.90 -9.76 0.13
CA ASP A 75 -7.00 -8.95 -1.09
C ASP A 75 -7.49 -7.54 -0.76
N LYS A 76 -8.54 -7.44 0.06
CA LYS A 76 -9.09 -6.14 0.45
C LYS A 76 -8.10 -5.31 1.25
N LEU A 77 -7.26 -5.92 2.08
CA LEU A 77 -6.21 -5.22 2.81
C LEU A 77 -5.15 -4.63 1.85
N ALA A 78 -4.68 -5.42 0.88
CA ALA A 78 -3.73 -4.93 -0.11
C ALA A 78 -4.30 -3.75 -0.91
N VAL A 79 -5.58 -3.86 -1.33
CA VAL A 79 -6.30 -2.76 -1.98
C VAL A 79 -6.47 -1.55 -1.06
N ASN A 80 -6.85 -1.74 0.21
CA ASN A 80 -7.04 -0.65 1.17
C ASN A 80 -5.75 0.16 1.36
N ILE A 81 -4.60 -0.53 1.50
CA ILE A 81 -3.29 0.14 1.58
C ILE A 81 -3.00 0.90 0.29
N GLY A 82 -3.24 0.29 -0.87
CA GLY A 82 -3.07 0.96 -2.15
C GLY A 82 -3.94 2.22 -2.31
N LEU A 83 -5.18 2.18 -1.80
CA LEU A 83 -6.08 3.35 -1.79
C LEU A 83 -5.55 4.49 -0.91
N GLU A 84 -4.95 4.20 0.25
CA GLU A 84 -4.33 5.25 1.07
C GLU A 84 -3.09 5.85 0.39
N ILE A 85 -2.30 5.05 -0.31
CA ILE A 85 -1.13 5.52 -1.05
C ILE A 85 -1.56 6.40 -2.23
N LEU A 86 -2.60 6.03 -2.98
CA LEU A 86 -3.13 6.80 -4.11
C LEU A 86 -3.64 8.20 -3.72
N LYS A 87 -3.98 8.44 -2.45
CA LYS A 87 -4.32 9.79 -1.96
C LYS A 87 -3.08 10.70 -1.85
N LEU A 88 -1.88 10.13 -1.88
CA LEU A 88 -0.62 10.82 -1.57
C LEU A 88 0.36 10.85 -2.76
N VAL A 89 0.14 10.05 -3.80
CA VAL A 89 0.95 10.03 -5.02
C VAL A 89 0.12 10.46 -6.23
N PRO A 90 0.71 11.21 -7.19
CA PRO A 90 -0.01 11.65 -8.38
C PRO A 90 -0.12 10.57 -9.47
N GLY A 91 0.66 9.50 -9.37
CA GLY A 91 0.76 8.44 -10.37
C GLY A 91 0.03 7.16 -9.98
N ARG A 92 0.78 6.06 -9.93
CA ARG A 92 0.27 4.69 -9.83
C ARG A 92 0.71 4.01 -8.54
N ILE A 93 -0.03 2.95 -8.20
CA ILE A 93 0.34 1.96 -7.19
C ILE A 93 0.46 0.59 -7.86
N SER A 94 1.54 -0.14 -7.57
CA SER A 94 1.64 -1.56 -7.88
C SER A 94 1.17 -2.40 -6.70
N THR A 95 0.22 -3.29 -6.96
CA THR A 95 -0.28 -4.31 -6.02
C THR A 95 -0.04 -5.67 -6.65
N GLU A 96 0.71 -6.51 -5.96
CA GLU A 96 1.09 -7.84 -6.45
C GLU A 96 -0.04 -8.86 -6.22
N VAL A 97 -0.09 -9.88 -7.08
CA VAL A 97 -0.98 -11.05 -6.92
C VAL A 97 -0.40 -12.04 -5.90
N ASP A 98 -1.18 -13.05 -5.52
CA ASP A 98 -0.65 -14.18 -4.74
C ASP A 98 0.43 -14.94 -5.54
N ALA A 99 1.50 -15.35 -4.87
CA ALA A 99 2.77 -15.79 -5.46
C ALA A 99 2.88 -17.31 -5.66
#